data_AF-A0A6S7LEQ8-F1
#
_entry.id   AF-A0A6S7LEQ8-F1
#
_cell.length_a   1.000
_cell.length_b   1.000
_cell.length_c   1.000
_cell.angle_alpha   90.00
_cell.angle_beta   90.00
_cell.angle_gamma   90.00
#
_symmetry.space_group_name_H-M   'P 1'
#
loop_
_entity.id
_entity.type
_entity.pdbx_description
1 polymer ?
#
loop_
_entity_poly.entity_id
_entity_poly.type
_entity_poly.pdbx_seq_one_letter_code
_entity_poly.pdbx_strand_id
1 'polypeptide(L)'
;MLQPSEMDYIIQNMQFNNVTNLEAIKNEISNKLTQVYVKALLSGVQKRRKRALGSIDAVVTGTSWTQGISADVTYYITDAGSILNATYACSILKRLTLVEMSSITAPYTVNSTPRPRTPTTSGTSANDDDYPSWFIPVVVAGSVGFLLLVLIIILYCRWKKGAPPKKIQPQAGSPIEEEVHKPR
;
A
#
# COMPACT_ATOMS: atom_id res chain seq x y z
N MET A 1 10.37 22.52 -17.97
CA MET A 1 10.70 21.12 -17.60
C MET A 1 10.10 20.87 -16.23
N LEU A 2 9.18 19.90 -16.11
CA LEU A 2 8.73 19.41 -14.80
C LEU A 2 9.88 18.59 -14.20
N GLN A 3 10.27 18.91 -12.96
CA GLN A 3 11.27 18.10 -12.25
C GLN A 3 10.57 16.93 -11.54
N PRO A 4 10.96 15.67 -11.80
CA PRO A 4 10.44 14.51 -11.08
C PRO A 4 10.82 14.58 -9.60
N SER A 5 9.87 14.27 -8.72
CA SER A 5 10.13 14.06 -7.29
C SER A 5 10.70 12.66 -7.04
N GLU A 6 11.30 12.42 -5.87
CA GLU A 6 11.80 11.09 -5.50
C GLU A 6 10.71 9.99 -5.61
N MET A 7 9.46 10.36 -5.36
CA MET A 7 8.29 9.47 -5.37
C MET A 7 7.81 9.12 -6.78
N ASP A 8 8.29 9.80 -7.82
CA ASP A 8 7.91 9.56 -9.21
C ASP A 8 8.80 8.52 -9.89
N TYR A 9 9.90 8.13 -9.24
CA TYR A 9 10.80 7.12 -9.75
C TYR A 9 10.30 5.71 -9.48
N ILE A 10 10.51 4.85 -10.46
CA ILE A 10 10.29 3.42 -10.45
C ILE A 10 11.66 2.75 -10.54
N ILE A 11 11.86 1.73 -9.71
CA ILE A 11 13.06 0.89 -9.72
C ILE A 11 12.67 -0.49 -10.22
N GLN A 12 13.47 -1.02 -11.14
CA GLN A 12 13.29 -2.36 -11.67
C GLN A 12 14.64 -3.03 -11.94
N ASN A 13 14.80 -4.25 -11.46
CA ASN A 13 15.99 -5.05 -11.73
C ASN A 13 15.84 -5.76 -13.09
N MET A 14 16.84 -5.57 -13.93
CA MET A 14 16.93 -6.15 -15.26
C MET A 14 18.30 -6.79 -15.48
N GLN A 15 18.32 -7.86 -16.25
CA GLN A 15 19.53 -8.56 -16.65
C GLN A 15 19.92 -8.16 -18.07
N PHE A 16 21.19 -7.80 -18.22
CA PHE A 16 21.80 -7.31 -19.43
C PHE A 16 22.95 -8.25 -19.82
N ASN A 17 22.63 -9.24 -20.64
CA ASN A 17 23.64 -10.15 -21.15
C ASN A 17 24.50 -9.43 -22.20
N ASN A 18 25.83 -9.50 -22.06
CA ASN A 18 26.80 -8.92 -23.00
C ASN A 18 26.74 -7.39 -23.15
N VAL A 19 26.20 -6.67 -22.16
CA VAL A 19 26.24 -5.20 -22.13
C VAL A 19 27.32 -4.75 -21.16
N THR A 20 28.26 -3.94 -21.64
CA THR A 20 29.32 -3.35 -20.81
C THR A 20 29.01 -1.92 -20.38
N ASN A 21 28.28 -1.16 -21.22
CA ASN A 21 27.93 0.24 -20.95
C ASN A 21 26.40 0.45 -20.98
N LEU A 22 25.81 0.58 -19.80
CA LEU A 22 24.37 0.83 -19.62
C LEU A 22 23.95 2.22 -20.13
N GLU A 23 24.83 3.22 -20.04
CA GLU A 23 24.50 4.59 -20.47
C GLU A 23 24.35 4.66 -22.00
N ALA A 24 25.14 3.87 -22.74
CA ALA A 24 25.05 3.78 -24.20
C ALA A 24 23.71 3.20 -24.68
N ILE A 25 23.10 2.30 -23.91
CA ILE A 25 21.81 1.67 -24.24
C ILE A 25 20.61 2.31 -23.55
N LYS A 26 20.81 3.40 -22.79
CA LYS A 26 19.77 4.06 -21.99
C LYS A 26 18.52 4.41 -22.79
N ASN A 27 18.69 4.97 -23.99
CA ASN A 27 17.57 5.31 -24.88
C ASN A 27 16.82 4.07 -25.36
N GLU A 28 17.54 2.97 -25.62
CA GLU A 28 16.92 1.71 -25.99
C GLU A 28 16.09 1.14 -24.82
N ILE A 29 16.65 1.13 -23.61
CA ILE A 29 15.94 0.72 -22.39
C ILE A 29 14.68 1.57 -22.20
N SER A 30 14.79 2.90 -22.36
CA SER A 30 13.65 3.83 -22.32
C SER A 30 12.54 3.43 -23.29
N ASN A 31 12.89 3.17 -24.55
CA ASN A 31 11.92 2.78 -25.58
C ASN A 31 11.25 1.44 -25.24
N LYS A 32 12.02 0.47 -24.72
CA LYS A 32 11.50 -0.84 -24.33
C LYS A 32 10.57 -0.74 -23.12
N LEU A 33 10.94 0.02 -22.09
CA LEU A 33 10.09 0.28 -20.92
C LEU A 33 8.80 1.02 -21.29
N THR A 34 8.87 1.93 -22.26
CA THR A 34 7.69 2.59 -22.82
C THR A 34 6.73 1.58 -23.44
N GLN A 35 7.24 0.66 -24.26
CA GLN A 35 6.43 -0.40 -24.86
C GLN A 35 5.82 -1.34 -23.81
N VAL A 36 6.58 -1.69 -22.76
CA VAL A 36 6.07 -2.48 -21.63
C VAL A 36 4.89 -1.79 -20.98
N TYR A 37 5.04 -0.50 -20.66
CA TYR A 37 3.98 0.28 -20.03
C TYR A 37 2.74 0.40 -20.91
N VAL A 38 2.90 0.72 -22.19
CA VAL A 38 1.79 0.81 -23.15
C VAL A 38 1.06 -0.53 -23.27
N LYS A 39 1.78 -1.66 -23.35
CA LYS A 39 1.16 -2.98 -23.38
C LYS A 39 0.40 -3.28 -22.09
N ALA A 40 0.98 -2.95 -20.93
CA ALA A 40 0.36 -3.14 -19.63
C ALA A 40 -0.91 -2.28 -19.46
N LEU A 41 -0.89 -1.06 -19.99
CA LEU A 41 -2.05 -0.18 -20.02
C LEU A 41 -3.15 -0.78 -20.89
N LEU A 42 -2.81 -1.31 -22.07
CA LEU A 42 -3.75 -1.91 -23.01
C LEU A 42 -4.33 -3.27 -22.55
N SER A 43 -3.65 -4.01 -21.67
CA SER A 43 -4.14 -5.31 -21.19
C SER A 43 -5.40 -5.18 -20.32
N GLY A 44 -5.54 -4.07 -19.58
CA GLY A 44 -6.69 -3.80 -18.73
C GLY A 44 -7.84 -3.06 -19.43
N VAL A 45 -7.68 -2.69 -20.71
CA VAL A 45 -8.62 -1.79 -21.41
C VAL A 45 -9.49 -2.58 -22.39
N GLN A 46 -10.81 -2.42 -22.30
CA GLN A 46 -11.75 -2.99 -23.27
C GLN A 46 -11.40 -2.56 -24.70
N LYS A 47 -11.57 -3.46 -25.68
CA LYS A 47 -11.16 -3.29 -27.09
C LYS A 47 -11.51 -1.92 -27.72
N ARG A 48 -12.59 -1.26 -27.30
CA ARG A 48 -13.03 0.04 -27.82
C ARG A 48 -12.16 1.24 -27.41
N ARG A 49 -11.44 1.19 -26.27
CA ARG A 49 -10.67 2.32 -25.73
C ARG A 49 -9.20 2.37 -26.18
N LYS A 50 -8.77 1.45 -27.04
CA LYS A 50 -7.37 1.32 -27.46
C LYS A 50 -6.86 2.43 -28.39
N ARG A 51 -7.74 3.29 -28.91
CA ARG A 51 -7.43 4.28 -29.97
C ARG A 51 -7.09 5.68 -29.45
N ALA A 52 -7.14 5.92 -28.14
CA ALA A 52 -6.91 7.23 -27.52
C ALA A 52 -5.73 7.20 -26.54
N LEU A 53 -4.64 6.52 -26.92
CA LEU A 53 -3.39 6.59 -26.16
C LEU A 53 -2.69 7.92 -26.49
N GLY A 54 -2.41 8.72 -25.46
CA GLY A 54 -1.60 9.93 -25.59
C GLY A 54 -0.13 9.61 -25.88
N SER A 55 0.70 10.66 -25.90
CA SER A 55 2.16 10.50 -25.96
C SER A 55 2.64 9.98 -24.60
N ILE A 56 2.99 8.70 -24.53
CA ILE A 56 3.51 8.08 -23.32
C ILE A 56 4.97 7.72 -23.56
N ASP A 57 5.85 8.18 -22.68
CA ASP A 57 7.29 7.91 -22.73
C ASP A 57 7.80 7.50 -21.35
N ALA A 58 8.66 6.50 -21.30
CA ALA A 58 9.46 6.19 -20.11
C ALA A 58 10.81 6.89 -20.25
N VAL A 59 11.29 7.52 -19.19
CA VAL A 59 12.58 8.23 -19.15
C VAL A 59 13.48 7.57 -18.11
N VAL A 60 14.55 6.92 -18.57
CA VAL A 60 15.58 6.35 -17.70
C VAL A 60 16.47 7.46 -17.16
N THR A 61 16.66 7.49 -15.84
CA THR A 61 17.46 8.51 -15.16
C THR A 61 18.74 7.97 -14.56
N GLY A 62 18.72 6.72 -14.09
CA GLY A 62 19.88 6.07 -13.52
C GLY A 62 19.88 4.57 -13.78
N THR A 63 21.07 4.01 -13.92
CA THR A 63 21.29 2.57 -14.03
C THR A 63 22.46 2.19 -13.15
N SER A 64 22.28 1.24 -12.24
CA SER A 64 23.32 0.79 -11.32
C SER A 64 23.46 -0.72 -11.35
N TRP A 65 24.65 -1.22 -11.68
CA TRP A 65 24.94 -2.66 -11.62
C TRP A 65 24.77 -3.16 -10.18
N THR A 66 24.02 -4.24 -10.01
CA THR A 66 23.84 -4.93 -8.73
C THR A 66 24.63 -6.22 -8.66
N GLN A 67 24.66 -6.99 -9.76
CA GLN A 67 25.39 -8.27 -9.82
C GLN A 67 25.87 -8.53 -11.25
N GLY A 68 27.03 -8.01 -11.66
CA GLY A 68 27.77 -8.33 -12.91
C GLY A 68 27.00 -8.18 -14.24
N ILE A 69 25.95 -8.97 -14.41
CA ILE A 69 24.98 -9.01 -15.51
C ILE A 69 23.60 -8.45 -15.13
N SER A 70 23.32 -8.16 -13.85
CA SER A 70 22.06 -7.58 -13.38
C SER A 70 22.27 -6.11 -12.96
N ALA A 71 21.36 -5.23 -13.37
CA ALA A 71 21.36 -3.82 -13.01
C ALA A 71 19.97 -3.35 -12.60
N ASP A 72 19.95 -2.43 -11.63
CA ASP A 72 18.75 -1.69 -11.26
C ASP A 72 18.60 -0.49 -12.19
N VAL A 73 17.47 -0.44 -12.89
CA VAL A 73 17.07 0.65 -13.76
C VAL A 73 16.09 1.54 -13.01
N THR A 74 16.44 2.81 -12.88
CA THR A 74 15.60 3.86 -12.28
C THR A 74 15.04 4.75 -13.38
N TYR A 75 13.72 4.82 -13.47
CA TYR A 75 13.01 5.55 -14.52
C TYR A 75 11.71 6.16 -14.01
N TYR A 76 11.17 7.13 -14.74
CA TYR A 76 9.81 7.64 -14.52
C TYR A 76 9.03 7.56 -15.84
N ILE A 77 7.70 7.70 -15.78
CA ILE A 77 6.83 7.64 -16.95
C ILE A 77 6.14 8.98 -17.11
N THR A 78 6.11 9.49 -18.33
CA THR A 78 5.36 10.69 -18.70
C THR A 78 4.19 10.34 -19.60
N ASP A 79 3.05 10.97 -19.38
CA ASP A 79 1.87 10.91 -20.24
C ASP A 79 1.46 12.34 -20.63
N ALA A 80 1.41 12.60 -21.93
CA ALA A 80 1.10 13.91 -22.53
C ALA A 80 1.90 15.09 -21.91
N GLY A 81 3.17 14.84 -21.56
CA GLY A 81 4.06 15.83 -20.95
C GLY A 81 3.93 16.00 -19.43
N SER A 82 3.05 15.23 -18.77
CA SER A 82 2.92 15.18 -17.31
C SER A 82 3.63 13.95 -16.75
N ILE A 83 4.28 14.07 -15.59
CA ILE A 83 4.94 12.94 -14.91
C ILE A 83 3.87 12.16 -14.14
N LEU A 84 3.83 10.84 -14.35
CA LEU A 84 2.92 9.95 -13.65
C LEU A 84 3.48 9.56 -12.28
N ASN A 85 2.57 9.47 -11.29
CA ASN A 85 2.91 8.94 -9.98
C ASN A 85 3.43 7.50 -10.09
N ALA A 86 4.58 7.20 -9.47
CA ALA A 86 5.21 5.88 -9.57
C ALA A 86 4.31 4.75 -9.06
N THR A 87 3.52 4.97 -8.00
CA THR A 87 2.61 3.96 -7.44
C THR A 87 1.54 3.58 -8.45
N TYR A 88 0.97 4.58 -9.12
CA TYR A 88 0.00 4.38 -10.19
C TYR A 88 0.62 3.63 -11.37
N ALA A 89 1.79 4.08 -11.83
CA ALA A 89 2.50 3.45 -12.94
C ALA A 89 2.89 1.99 -12.63
N CYS A 90 3.39 1.71 -11.42
CA CYS A 90 3.69 0.35 -10.96
C CYS A 90 2.44 -0.54 -10.93
N SER A 91 1.28 -0.01 -10.51
CA SER A 91 0.03 -0.77 -10.51
C SER A 91 -0.41 -1.21 -11.91
N ILE A 92 -0.12 -0.38 -12.93
CA ILE A 92 -0.39 -0.72 -14.33
C ILE A 92 0.62 -1.76 -14.80
N LEU A 93 1.91 -1.54 -14.57
CA LEU A 93 2.96 -2.47 -14.98
C LEU A 93 2.73 -3.87 -14.39
N LYS A 94 2.33 -3.96 -13.12
CA LYS A 94 2.01 -5.24 -12.43
C LYS A 94 0.87 -6.05 -13.05
N ARG A 95 0.14 -5.50 -14.05
CA ARG A 95 -0.81 -6.28 -14.85
C ARG A 95 -0.14 -7.25 -15.82
N LEU A 96 1.14 -7.03 -16.14
CA LEU A 96 1.96 -7.95 -16.91
C LEU A 96 2.77 -8.84 -15.97
N THR A 97 2.96 -10.07 -16.38
CA THR A 97 3.91 -11.00 -15.75
C THR A 97 5.35 -10.63 -16.10
N LEU A 98 6.33 -11.07 -15.30
CA LEU A 98 7.75 -10.86 -15.58
C LEU A 98 8.18 -11.44 -16.94
N VAL A 99 7.59 -12.58 -17.34
CA VAL A 99 7.84 -13.21 -18.64
C VAL A 99 7.34 -12.31 -19.77
N GLU A 100 6.14 -11.73 -19.64
CA GLU A 100 5.62 -10.80 -20.64
C GLU A 100 6.44 -9.51 -20.72
N MET A 101 6.88 -8.96 -19.58
CA MET A 101 7.78 -7.80 -19.58
C MET A 101 9.12 -8.12 -20.26
N SER A 102 9.70 -9.29 -19.96
CA SER A 102 10.93 -9.79 -20.58
C SER A 102 10.78 -10.00 -22.08
N SER A 103 9.61 -10.48 -22.53
CA SER A 103 9.34 -10.68 -23.96
C SER A 103 9.39 -9.38 -24.78
N ILE A 104 9.04 -8.25 -24.16
CA ILE A 104 9.03 -6.92 -24.81
C ILE A 104 10.41 -6.28 -24.71
N THR A 105 11.09 -6.49 -23.58
CA THR A 105 12.41 -5.92 -23.28
C THR A 105 13.57 -6.72 -23.86
N ALA A 106 13.31 -7.82 -24.57
CA ALA A 106 14.32 -8.60 -25.28
C ALA A 106 15.28 -7.69 -26.08
N PRO A 107 16.61 -7.89 -25.95
CA PRO A 107 17.30 -9.06 -25.38
C PRO A 107 17.48 -9.06 -23.84
N TYR A 108 16.93 -8.08 -23.13
CA TYR A 108 17.07 -7.94 -21.68
C TYR A 108 16.00 -8.74 -20.92
N THR A 109 16.34 -9.27 -19.75
CA THR A 109 15.40 -10.03 -18.90
C THR A 109 14.96 -9.18 -17.72
N VAL A 110 13.66 -9.17 -17.41
CA VAL A 110 13.13 -8.48 -16.24
C VAL A 110 13.06 -9.45 -15.07
N ASN A 111 13.86 -9.21 -14.03
CA ASN A 111 14.00 -10.12 -12.88
C ASN A 111 13.13 -9.71 -11.69
N SER A 112 12.76 -8.43 -11.57
CA SER A 112 11.92 -7.95 -10.48
C SER A 112 10.66 -7.27 -10.97
N THR A 113 9.64 -7.31 -10.11
CA THR A 113 8.46 -6.46 -10.30
C THR A 113 8.85 -5.00 -10.10
N PRO A 114 8.27 -4.07 -10.87
CA PRO A 114 8.54 -2.65 -10.71
C PRO A 114 7.98 -2.15 -9.38
N ARG A 115 8.81 -1.39 -8.66
CA ARG A 115 8.49 -0.81 -7.35
C ARG A 115 8.74 0.70 -7.36
N PRO A 116 7.90 1.51 -6.69
CA PRO A 116 8.20 2.92 -6.47
C PRO A 116 9.50 3.04 -5.68
N ARG A 117 10.32 4.04 -6.01
CA ARG A 117 11.42 4.45 -5.16
C ARG A 117 10.82 5.03 -3.89
N THR A 118 11.08 4.38 -2.77
CA THR A 118 10.77 4.96 -1.47
C THR A 118 11.65 6.17 -1.26
N PRO A 119 11.12 7.26 -0.68
CA PRO A 119 11.95 8.42 -0.39
C PRO A 119 13.06 7.93 0.51
N THR A 120 14.30 8.30 0.19
CA THR A 120 15.38 8.00 1.11
C THR A 120 15.14 8.95 2.27
N THR A 121 14.57 8.46 3.36
CA THR A 121 14.62 9.19 4.62
C THR A 121 16.10 9.33 4.93
N SER A 122 16.71 10.44 4.50
CA SER A 122 18.01 10.88 4.95
C SER A 122 17.80 11.31 6.39
N GLY A 123 17.69 10.28 7.23
CA GLY A 123 17.26 10.33 8.60
C GLY A 123 18.10 9.38 9.43
N THR A 124 19.42 9.35 9.20
CA THR A 124 20.29 9.47 10.36
C THR A 124 20.29 10.95 10.73
N SER A 125 19.16 11.43 11.26
CA SER A 125 19.21 12.59 12.11
C SER A 125 20.00 12.10 13.31
N ALA A 126 21.26 12.51 13.41
CA ALA A 126 22.07 12.37 14.62
C ALA A 126 21.56 13.29 15.75
N ASN A 127 20.24 13.44 15.81
CA ASN A 127 19.50 13.83 16.98
C ASN A 127 18.66 12.61 17.29
N ASP A 128 19.23 11.73 18.11
CA ASP A 128 18.44 11.07 19.14
C ASP A 128 17.50 12.15 19.69
N ASP A 129 16.25 12.15 19.24
CA ASP A 129 15.20 12.75 20.05
C ASP A 129 15.22 11.89 21.31
N ASP A 130 15.97 12.41 22.27
CA ASP A 130 16.22 11.89 23.59
C ASP A 130 14.89 11.96 24.33
N TYR A 131 13.91 11.15 23.91
CA TYR A 131 12.71 10.89 24.67
C TYR A 131 13.22 10.12 25.88
N PRO A 132 13.28 10.78 27.05
CA PRO A 132 13.95 10.16 28.17
C PRO A 132 13.15 8.91 28.52
N SER A 133 13.84 7.77 28.57
CA SER A 133 13.27 6.41 28.63
C SER A 133 12.29 6.17 29.79
N TRP A 134 12.16 7.13 30.73
CA TRP A 134 11.13 7.18 31.75
C TRP A 134 9.72 7.47 31.22
N PHE A 135 9.55 7.95 29.98
CA PHE A 135 8.21 8.18 29.40
C PHE A 135 7.41 6.88 29.26
N ILE A 136 8.08 5.78 28.91
CA ILE A 136 7.43 4.47 28.70
C ILE A 136 6.78 3.97 30.01
N PRO A 137 7.48 3.89 31.17
CA PRO A 137 6.82 3.49 32.41
C PRO A 137 5.79 4.50 32.91
N VAL A 138 5.95 5.81 32.67
CA VAL A 138 4.97 6.82 33.12
C VAL A 138 3.63 6.70 32.37
N VAL A 139 3.65 6.46 31.06
CA VAL A 139 2.41 6.25 30.28
C VAL A 139 1.72 4.94 30.67
N VAL A 140 2.49 3.88 30.93
CA VAL A 140 1.94 2.60 31.39
C VAL A 140 1.36 2.73 32.80
N ALA A 141 2.06 3.38 33.73
CA ALA A 141 1.56 3.60 35.09
C ALA A 141 0.33 4.52 35.12
N GLY A 142 0.33 5.59 34.32
CA GLY A 142 -0.79 6.52 34.20
C GLY A 142 -2.05 5.87 33.62
N SER A 143 -1.90 5.03 32.60
CA SER A 143 -3.03 4.32 31.99
C SER A 143 -3.66 3.30 32.94
N VAL A 144 -2.85 2.55 33.69
CA VAL A 144 -3.35 1.62 34.74
C VAL A 144 -4.05 2.39 35.86
N GLY A 145 -3.48 3.50 36.33
CA GLY A 145 -4.09 4.35 37.35
C GLY A 145 -5.42 4.97 36.89
N PHE A 146 -5.50 5.44 35.65
CA PHE A 146 -6.73 5.98 35.07
C PHE A 146 -7.83 4.91 34.96
N LEU A 147 -7.48 3.69 34.55
CA LEU A 147 -8.40 2.56 34.47
C LEU A 147 -8.98 2.18 35.85
N LEU A 148 -8.14 2.20 36.89
CA LEU A 148 -8.56 1.98 38.27
C LEU A 148 -9.52 3.08 38.76
N LEU A 149 -9.23 4.34 38.44
CA LEU A 149 -10.08 5.48 38.82
C LEU A 149 -11.47 5.37 38.17
N VAL A 150 -11.52 4.99 36.89
CA VAL A 150 -12.79 4.72 36.17
C VAL A 150 -13.57 3.58 36.83
N LEU A 151 -12.93 2.48 37.23
CA LEU A 151 -13.59 1.38 37.94
C LEU A 151 -14.17 1.82 39.29
N ILE A 152 -13.45 2.63 40.06
CA ILE A 152 -13.93 3.18 41.33
C ILE A 152 -15.14 4.08 41.11
N ILE A 153 -15.12 4.94 40.08
CA ILE A 153 -16.27 5.79 39.72
C ILE A 153 -17.47 4.92 39.34
N ILE A 154 -17.28 3.86 38.55
CA ILE A 154 -18.38 2.95 38.18
C ILE A 154 -18.96 2.26 39.41
N LEU A 155 -18.11 1.77 40.33
CA LEU A 155 -18.55 1.13 41.57
C LEU A 155 -19.28 2.13 42.47
N TYR A 156 -18.78 3.35 42.61
CA TYR A 156 -19.44 4.42 43.35
C TYR A 156 -20.79 4.80 42.74
N CYS A 157 -20.86 4.92 41.41
CA CYS A 157 -22.11 5.14 40.69
C CYS A 157 -23.09 3.97 40.88
N ARG A 158 -22.62 2.72 40.90
CA ARG A 158 -23.46 1.54 41.18
C ARG A 158 -23.95 1.51 42.62
N TRP A 159 -23.12 1.90 43.58
CA TRP A 159 -23.52 2.00 44.98
C TRP A 159 -24.56 3.09 45.19
N LYS A 160 -24.37 4.29 44.62
CA LYS A 160 -25.32 5.40 44.74
C LYS A 160 -26.66 5.12 44.06
N LYS A 161 -26.66 4.35 42.96
CA LYS A 161 -27.89 4.01 42.22
C LYS A 161 -28.66 2.81 42.80
N GLY A 162 -28.15 2.16 43.83
CA GLY A 162 -28.77 0.97 44.43
C GLY A 162 -28.74 -0.25 43.49
N ALA A 163 -28.58 -1.44 44.05
CA ALA A 163 -28.66 -2.66 43.24
C ALA A 163 -30.06 -2.77 42.60
N PRO A 164 -30.18 -3.13 41.30
CA PRO A 164 -31.48 -3.37 40.71
C PRO A 164 -32.22 -4.45 41.52
N PRO A 165 -33.51 -4.27 41.83
CA PRO A 165 -34.22 -5.19 42.71
C PRO A 165 -34.22 -6.60 42.12
N LYS A 166 -33.77 -7.56 42.93
CA LYS A 166 -33.82 -9.00 42.66
C LYS A 166 -35.30 -9.36 42.42
N LYS A 167 -35.68 -9.71 41.19
CA LYS A 167 -37.04 -10.23 40.91
C LYS A 167 -37.20 -11.55 41.66
N ILE A 168 -37.91 -11.49 42.78
CA ILE A 168 -38.46 -12.64 43.50
C ILE A 168 -39.77 -12.99 42.78
N GLN A 169 -39.88 -14.19 42.23
CA GLN A 169 -41.16 -14.77 41.81
C GLN A 169 -41.86 -15.37 43.03
N PRO A 170 -43.10 -15.01 43.35
CA PRO A 170 -43.97 -15.84 44.17
C PRO A 170 -44.75 -16.81 43.28
N GLN A 171 -44.71 -18.08 43.69
CA GLN A 171 -45.60 -19.16 43.29
C GLN A 171 -47.01 -18.99 43.91
N ALA A 172 -47.95 -19.85 43.49
CA ALA A 172 -49.37 -19.97 43.88
C ALA A 172 -50.30 -19.05 43.08
N GLY A 173 -51.41 -19.50 42.50
CA GLY A 173 -52.16 -20.74 42.57
C GLY A 173 -53.48 -20.47 41.83
N SER A 174 -53.98 -21.47 41.12
CA SER A 174 -55.21 -21.54 40.29
C SER A 174 -56.50 -21.07 41.00
N PRO A 175 -57.72 -21.16 40.42
CA PRO A 175 -58.14 -21.64 39.08
C PRO A 175 -59.24 -20.75 38.41
N ILE A 176 -59.84 -21.25 37.31
CA ILE A 176 -61.29 -21.22 36.97
C ILE A 176 -61.65 -20.62 35.59
N GLU A 177 -62.28 -21.50 34.79
CA GLU A 177 -63.30 -21.37 33.72
C GLU A 177 -62.99 -20.56 32.44
N GLU A 178 -63.00 -21.20 31.27
CA GLU A 178 -64.16 -21.43 30.36
C GLU A 178 -64.39 -20.16 29.51
N GLU A 179 -64.22 -20.14 28.18
CA GLU A 179 -65.09 -20.74 27.18
C GLU A 179 -64.46 -20.65 25.76
N VAL A 180 -64.69 -21.70 24.97
CA VAL A 180 -65.19 -21.70 23.58
C VAL A 180 -64.63 -20.70 22.55
N HIS A 181 -63.85 -21.19 21.57
CA HIS A 181 -64.18 -20.94 20.16
C HIS A 181 -63.56 -21.94 19.16
N LYS A 182 -64.44 -22.43 18.28
CA LYS A 182 -64.26 -23.41 17.20
C LYS A 182 -63.65 -22.76 15.95
N PRO A 183 -62.85 -23.46 15.12
CA PRO A 183 -62.67 -23.07 13.73
C PRO A 183 -63.37 -24.03 12.75
N ARG A 184 -63.77 -23.41 11.63
CA ARG A 184 -64.42 -23.93 10.42
C ARG A 184 -63.74 -25.12 9.79
#